data_AF-A0A7C7VQH8-F1
#
_entry.id   AF-A0A7C7VQH8-F1
#
_cell.length_a   1.000
_cell.length_b   1.000
_cell.length_c   1.000
_cell.angle_alpha   90.00
_cell.angle_beta   90.00
_cell.angle_gamma   90.00
#
_symmetry.space_group_name_H-M   'P 1'
#
loop_
_entity.id
_entity.type
_entity.pdbx_description
1 polymer ?
#
loop_
_entity_poly.entity_id
_entity_poly.type
_entity_poly.pdbx_seq_one_letter_code
_entity_poly.pdbx_strand_id
1 'polypeptide(L)'
;MSELALPDGTVVVEGTHDVGARLKWEIQGKFVIYQSSNPNLAEGGFVPNRELVEANRERMIAVCTLCHSSQWVEEYFEWYESTLVDYNITAKFAAELLDQAYEEGLADKRNPIDEFPEWMWYLIWHHDGRRWRMGASMMGPDYTHWHGAVDAIMDKLGRMQDWMETVRQVKEVEKAEAAVDARVKLAWTIGTSGIVISILAALLALKALRK
;
A
#
# COMPACT_ATOMS: atom_id res chain seq x y z
N MET A 1 6.24 -0.32 -37.42
CA MET A 1 5.89 -1.26 -36.33
C MET A 1 5.45 -2.54 -36.98
N SER A 2 5.90 -3.70 -36.49
CA SER A 2 5.52 -4.98 -37.09
C SER A 2 4.06 -5.29 -36.80
N GLU A 3 3.29 -5.54 -37.85
CA GLU A 3 1.95 -6.10 -37.77
C GLU A 3 2.06 -7.60 -37.45
N LEU A 4 1.08 -8.15 -36.73
CA LEU A 4 0.96 -9.58 -36.51
C LEU A 4 -0.06 -10.13 -37.49
N ALA A 5 0.39 -10.99 -38.41
CA ALA A 5 -0.43 -11.62 -39.43
C ALA A 5 -0.27 -13.14 -39.41
N LEU A 6 -1.33 -13.85 -39.78
CA LEU A 6 -1.31 -15.30 -40.01
C LEU A 6 -0.49 -15.64 -41.28
N PRO A 7 -0.10 -16.91 -41.47
CA PRO A 7 0.64 -17.34 -42.66
C PRO A 7 -0.06 -17.06 -43.99
N ASP A 8 -1.39 -16.89 -43.99
CA ASP A 8 -2.20 -16.54 -45.16
C ASP A 8 -2.25 -15.03 -45.44
N GLY A 9 -1.57 -14.21 -44.63
CA GLY A 9 -1.53 -12.76 -44.76
C GLY A 9 -2.65 -12.01 -44.03
N THR A 10 -3.56 -12.71 -43.34
CA THR A 10 -4.61 -12.07 -42.53
C THR A 10 -3.99 -11.36 -41.33
N VAL A 11 -4.16 -10.04 -41.23
CA VAL A 11 -3.68 -9.25 -40.07
C VAL A 11 -4.58 -9.51 -38.86
N VAL A 12 -3.97 -9.98 -37.77
CA VAL A 12 -4.63 -10.28 -36.50
C VAL A 12 -4.53 -9.11 -35.53
N VAL A 13 -3.38 -8.42 -35.51
CA VAL A 13 -3.16 -7.24 -34.66
C VAL A 13 -2.33 -6.21 -35.43
N GLU A 14 -2.87 -5.01 -35.58
CA GLU A 14 -2.18 -3.90 -36.23
C GLU A 14 -0.99 -3.41 -35.40
N GLY A 15 0.08 -3.01 -36.10
CA GLY A 15 1.26 -2.39 -35.51
C GLY A 15 1.01 -0.91 -35.22
N THR A 16 1.30 -0.45 -34.00
CA THR A 16 1.11 0.96 -33.59
C THR A 16 2.26 1.42 -32.69
N HIS A 17 2.58 2.73 -32.68
CA HIS A 17 3.50 3.35 -31.72
C HIS A 17 2.85 3.59 -30.34
N ASP A 18 1.54 3.38 -30.24
CA ASP A 18 0.83 3.44 -28.99
C ASP A 18 1.10 2.16 -28.15
N VAL A 19 1.87 2.32 -27.09
CA VAL A 19 2.20 1.24 -26.14
C VAL A 19 1.04 0.85 -25.21
N GLY A 20 0.02 1.71 -25.11
CA GLY A 20 -1.20 1.51 -24.33
C GLY A 20 -2.32 0.79 -25.11
N ALA A 21 -2.26 0.72 -26.44
CA ALA A 21 -3.30 0.18 -27.32
C ALA A 21 -3.68 -1.31 -27.08
N ARG A 22 -2.95 -2.01 -26.21
CA ARG A 22 -3.20 -3.41 -25.80
C ARG A 22 -3.29 -3.60 -24.28
N LEU A 23 -3.23 -2.51 -23.52
CA LEU A 23 -3.29 -2.56 -22.07
C LEU A 23 -4.73 -2.33 -21.61
N LYS A 24 -5.28 -3.27 -20.84
CA LYS A 24 -6.58 -3.10 -20.17
C LYS A 24 -6.47 -2.24 -18.91
N TRP A 25 -5.35 -2.39 -18.20
CA TRP A 25 -5.12 -1.78 -16.90
C TRP A 25 -3.98 -0.78 -16.96
N GLU A 26 -4.16 0.33 -16.24
CA GLU A 26 -3.09 1.21 -15.82
C GLU A 26 -2.65 0.78 -14.41
N ILE A 27 -1.41 0.29 -14.31
CA ILE A 27 -0.86 -0.35 -13.11
C ILE A 27 0.37 0.39 -12.56
N GLN A 28 0.76 1.51 -13.16
CA GLN A 28 1.85 2.36 -12.67
C GLN A 28 1.41 3.26 -11.51
N GLY A 29 0.12 3.59 -11.44
CA GLY A 29 -0.44 4.41 -10.37
C GLY A 29 -0.47 3.73 -8.99
N LYS A 30 -0.95 4.49 -8.00
CA LYS A 30 -1.21 4.00 -6.63
C LYS A 30 -2.28 2.91 -6.58
N PHE A 31 -3.23 2.98 -7.51
CA PHE A 31 -4.35 2.06 -7.62
C PHE A 31 -4.42 1.52 -9.03
N VAL A 32 -4.97 0.31 -9.16
CA VAL A 32 -5.28 -0.26 -10.46
C VAL A 32 -6.54 0.39 -10.99
N ILE A 33 -6.43 1.02 -12.16
CA ILE A 33 -7.54 1.67 -12.87
C ILE A 33 -7.55 1.22 -14.33
N TYR A 34 -8.66 1.45 -15.03
CA TYR A 34 -8.71 1.18 -16.46
C TYR A 34 -7.75 2.08 -17.23
N GLN A 35 -7.15 1.53 -18.29
CA GLN A 35 -6.30 2.29 -19.19
C GLN A 35 -7.09 3.41 -19.89
N SER A 36 -6.39 4.47 -20.28
CA SER A 36 -6.94 5.60 -21.03
C SER A 36 -6.68 5.44 -22.54
N SER A 37 -7.47 6.17 -23.34
CA SER A 37 -7.22 6.33 -24.78
C SER A 37 -6.05 7.24 -25.10
N ASN A 38 -5.50 7.96 -24.11
CA ASN A 38 -4.33 8.81 -24.29
C ASN A 38 -3.17 8.34 -23.40
N PRO A 39 -2.22 7.55 -23.95
CA PRO A 39 -1.06 7.06 -23.22
C PRO A 39 0.00 8.14 -22.96
N ASN A 40 -0.06 9.28 -23.66
CA ASN A 40 0.94 10.35 -23.60
C ASN A 40 0.31 11.65 -23.08
N LEU A 41 0.61 11.97 -21.82
CA LEU A 41 0.20 13.21 -21.16
C LEU A 41 0.88 14.42 -21.82
N ALA A 42 0.27 14.97 -22.87
CA ALA A 42 0.56 16.32 -23.36
C ALA A 42 -0.65 17.25 -23.21
N GLU A 43 -1.88 16.77 -23.48
CA GLU A 43 -3.13 17.54 -23.32
C GLU A 43 -4.29 16.64 -22.84
N GLY A 44 -5.15 17.17 -21.97
CA GLY A 44 -6.44 16.56 -21.58
C GLY A 44 -6.46 15.67 -20.33
N GLY A 45 -5.29 15.24 -19.82
CA GLY A 45 -5.19 14.42 -18.60
C GLY A 45 -5.58 12.94 -18.78
N PHE A 46 -5.29 12.11 -17.77
CA PHE A 46 -5.59 10.68 -17.79
C PHE A 46 -7.07 10.44 -17.46
N VAL A 47 -7.82 9.85 -18.39
CA VAL A 47 -9.23 9.49 -18.20
C VAL A 47 -9.42 7.99 -18.45
N PRO A 48 -9.75 7.17 -17.43
CA PRO A 48 -10.01 5.75 -17.61
C PRO A 48 -11.15 5.52 -18.62
N ASN A 49 -10.97 4.61 -19.59
CA ASN A 49 -11.96 4.34 -20.64
C ASN A 49 -12.34 2.85 -20.66
N ARG A 50 -13.55 2.52 -20.18
CA ARG A 50 -14.03 1.14 -20.06
C ARG A 50 -14.33 0.46 -21.40
N GLU A 51 -14.77 1.21 -22.41
CA GLU A 51 -15.09 0.63 -23.71
C GLU A 51 -13.82 0.28 -24.49
N LEU A 52 -12.82 1.17 -24.42
CA LEU A 52 -11.52 0.96 -25.04
C LEU A 52 -10.80 -0.29 -24.51
N VAL A 53 -10.86 -0.51 -23.19
CA VAL A 53 -9.99 -1.49 -22.53
C VAL A 53 -10.40 -2.93 -22.82
N GLU A 54 -11.67 -3.19 -23.15
CA GLU A 54 -12.10 -4.51 -23.62
C GLU A 54 -11.54 -4.79 -25.01
N ALA A 55 -11.60 -3.81 -25.93
CA ALA A 55 -10.94 -3.93 -27.24
C ALA A 55 -9.40 -4.08 -27.10
N ASN A 56 -8.78 -3.38 -26.15
CA ASN A 56 -7.35 -3.55 -25.85
C ASN A 56 -7.05 -4.96 -25.35
N ARG A 57 -7.91 -5.52 -24.50
CA ARG A 57 -7.79 -6.90 -23.99
C ARG A 57 -7.90 -7.90 -25.12
N GLU A 58 -8.88 -7.76 -26.02
CA GLU A 58 -9.04 -8.61 -27.20
C GLU A 58 -7.78 -8.59 -28.07
N ARG A 59 -7.22 -7.40 -28.33
CA ARG A 59 -5.94 -7.28 -29.06
C ARG A 59 -4.80 -8.01 -28.35
N MET A 60 -4.71 -7.93 -27.03
CA MET A 60 -3.68 -8.65 -26.27
C MET A 60 -3.88 -10.17 -26.33
N ILE A 61 -5.12 -10.66 -26.13
CA ILE A 61 -5.47 -12.08 -26.24
C ILE A 61 -5.06 -12.60 -27.62
N ALA A 62 -5.36 -11.84 -28.68
CA ALA A 62 -5.02 -12.22 -30.05
C ALA A 62 -3.51 -12.37 -30.28
N VAL A 63 -2.66 -11.63 -29.54
CA VAL A 63 -1.20 -11.86 -29.56
C VAL A 63 -0.85 -13.17 -28.86
N CYS A 64 -1.41 -13.40 -27.67
CA CYS A 64 -1.10 -14.58 -26.86
C CYS A 64 -1.55 -15.89 -27.54
N THR A 65 -2.69 -15.88 -28.24
CA THR A 65 -3.25 -17.05 -28.93
C THR A 65 -2.48 -17.48 -30.18
N LEU A 66 -1.50 -16.69 -30.65
CA LEU A 66 -0.58 -17.12 -31.71
C LEU A 66 0.32 -18.28 -31.25
N CYS A 67 0.62 -18.36 -29.95
CA CYS A 67 1.53 -19.35 -29.38
C CYS A 67 0.89 -20.23 -28.30
N HIS A 68 -0.16 -19.75 -27.63
CA HIS A 68 -0.82 -20.45 -26.52
C HIS A 68 -2.25 -20.85 -26.88
N SER A 69 -2.77 -21.90 -26.23
CA SER A 69 -4.19 -22.28 -26.37
C SER A 69 -5.09 -21.21 -25.75
N SER A 70 -6.32 -21.06 -26.28
CA SER A 70 -7.29 -20.08 -25.77
C SER A 70 -7.57 -20.28 -24.28
N GLN A 71 -7.75 -21.54 -23.85
CA GLN A 71 -7.98 -21.88 -22.45
C GLN A 71 -6.86 -21.36 -21.54
N TRP A 72 -5.60 -21.56 -21.93
CA TRP A 72 -4.47 -21.07 -21.13
C TRP A 72 -4.45 -19.54 -21.04
N VAL A 73 -4.76 -18.84 -22.15
CA VAL A 73 -4.79 -17.38 -22.19
C VAL A 73 -5.91 -16.81 -21.31
N GLU A 74 -7.08 -17.44 -21.33
CA GLU A 74 -8.23 -17.08 -20.50
C GLU A 74 -7.88 -17.25 -19.01
N GLU A 75 -7.41 -18.43 -18.61
CA GLU A 75 -7.00 -18.74 -17.23
C GLU A 75 -5.88 -17.79 -16.74
N TYR A 76 -4.93 -17.45 -17.61
CA TYR A 76 -3.89 -16.48 -17.30
C TYR A 76 -4.47 -15.12 -16.95
N PHE A 77 -5.39 -14.59 -17.76
CA PHE A 77 -5.98 -13.28 -17.51
C PHE A 77 -6.92 -13.28 -16.31
N GLU A 78 -7.62 -14.36 -16.03
CA GLU A 78 -8.39 -14.51 -14.79
C GLU A 78 -7.50 -14.42 -13.55
N TRP A 79 -6.39 -15.19 -13.53
CA TRP A 79 -5.42 -15.15 -12.43
C TRP A 79 -4.76 -13.77 -12.29
N TYR A 80 -4.36 -13.17 -13.42
CA TYR A 80 -3.76 -11.84 -13.43
C TYR A 80 -4.73 -10.80 -12.85
N GLU A 81 -6.00 -10.81 -13.26
CA GLU A 81 -7.00 -9.86 -12.78
C GLU A 81 -7.32 -10.07 -11.30
N SER A 82 -7.38 -11.31 -10.81
CA SER A 82 -7.48 -11.59 -9.37
C SER A 82 -6.31 -10.97 -8.60
N THR A 83 -5.09 -11.11 -9.12
CA THR A 83 -3.89 -10.55 -8.49
C THR A 83 -3.93 -9.01 -8.40
N LEU A 84 -4.47 -8.36 -9.43
CA LEU A 84 -4.67 -6.91 -9.41
C LEU A 84 -5.72 -6.47 -8.38
N VAL A 85 -6.79 -7.26 -8.21
CA VAL A 85 -7.82 -7.02 -7.17
C VAL A 85 -7.21 -7.13 -5.78
N ASP A 86 -6.44 -8.19 -5.51
CA ASP A 86 -5.79 -8.43 -4.21
C ASP A 86 -4.83 -7.28 -3.85
N TYR A 87 -4.04 -6.83 -4.82
CA TYR A 87 -3.21 -5.66 -4.65
C TYR A 87 -4.05 -4.42 -4.31
N ASN A 88 -5.13 -4.17 -5.05
CA ASN A 88 -5.90 -2.92 -4.89
C ASN A 88 -6.63 -2.87 -3.54
N ILE A 89 -7.08 -4.02 -3.03
CA ILE A 89 -7.61 -4.15 -1.65
C ILE A 89 -6.53 -3.78 -0.64
N THR A 90 -5.34 -4.38 -0.77
CA THR A 90 -4.20 -4.14 0.13
C THR A 90 -3.79 -2.66 0.11
N ALA A 91 -3.68 -2.06 -1.07
CA ALA A 91 -3.25 -0.69 -1.23
C ALA A 91 -4.27 0.31 -0.67
N LYS A 92 -5.57 0.05 -0.85
CA LYS A 92 -6.62 0.89 -0.25
C LYS A 92 -6.57 0.83 1.27
N PHE A 93 -6.43 -0.36 1.83
CA PHE A 93 -6.30 -0.53 3.27
C PHE A 93 -5.07 0.21 3.84
N ALA A 94 -3.92 0.10 3.17
CA ALA A 94 -2.71 0.83 3.56
C ALA A 94 -2.89 2.36 3.47
N ALA A 95 -3.58 2.85 2.44
CA ALA A 95 -3.89 4.28 2.32
C ALA A 95 -4.82 4.75 3.46
N GLU A 96 -5.84 3.96 3.79
CA GLU A 96 -6.77 4.23 4.89
C GLU A 96 -6.06 4.24 6.25
N LEU A 97 -5.08 3.35 6.48
CA LEU A 97 -4.25 3.39 7.68
C LEU A 97 -3.41 4.66 7.78
N LEU A 98 -2.89 5.16 6.65
CA LEU A 98 -2.13 6.41 6.65
C LEU A 98 -3.05 7.59 6.97
N ASP A 99 -4.23 7.64 6.37
CA ASP A 99 -5.23 8.66 6.67
C ASP A 99 -5.64 8.62 8.15
N GLN A 100 -5.84 7.42 8.71
CA GLN A 100 -6.09 7.23 10.15
C GLN A 100 -4.94 7.75 11.01
N ALA A 101 -3.68 7.52 10.63
CA ALA A 101 -2.52 8.01 11.36
C ALA A 101 -2.51 9.56 11.43
N TYR A 102 -2.91 10.24 10.35
CA TYR A 102 -3.07 11.69 10.34
C TYR A 102 -4.23 12.16 11.21
N GLU A 103 -5.39 11.49 11.13
CA GLU A 103 -6.58 11.85 11.91
C GLU A 103 -6.35 11.73 13.42
N GLU A 104 -5.62 10.69 13.85
CA GLU A 104 -5.20 10.50 15.24
C GLU A 104 -4.02 11.39 15.65
N GLY A 105 -3.48 12.18 14.70
CA GLY A 105 -2.29 13.01 14.87
C GLY A 105 -1.04 12.21 15.22
N LEU A 106 -1.01 10.90 14.94
CA LEU A 106 0.18 10.06 15.07
C LEU A 106 1.25 10.50 14.06
N ALA A 107 0.79 10.98 12.91
CA ALA A 107 1.57 11.49 11.80
C ALA A 107 1.10 12.90 11.40
N ASP A 108 1.93 13.67 10.70
CA ASP A 108 1.70 15.02 10.23
C ASP A 108 1.70 15.11 8.70
N LYS A 109 0.52 15.44 8.14
CA LYS A 109 0.31 15.51 6.69
C LYS A 109 0.99 16.70 5.99
N ARG A 110 1.58 17.65 6.73
CA ARG A 110 2.12 18.90 6.15
C ARG A 110 3.29 18.68 5.22
N ASN A 111 4.12 17.66 5.47
CA ASN A 111 5.31 17.38 4.68
C ASN A 111 5.29 15.92 4.25
N PRO A 112 5.08 15.61 2.96
CA PRO A 112 4.98 14.23 2.53
C PRO A 112 6.33 13.52 2.54
N ILE A 113 6.32 12.25 2.96
CA ILE A 113 7.48 11.34 2.92
C ILE A 113 8.58 11.79 3.91
N ASP A 114 8.19 12.23 5.10
CA ASP A 114 9.10 12.48 6.21
C ASP A 114 8.89 11.52 7.38
N GLU A 115 7.69 10.96 7.52
CA GLU A 115 7.35 10.05 8.59
C GLU A 115 7.24 8.59 8.12
N PHE A 116 7.58 7.68 9.03
CA PHE A 116 7.67 6.25 8.76
C PHE A 116 6.44 5.63 8.04
N PRO A 117 5.17 5.87 8.44
CA PRO A 117 4.01 5.30 7.75
C PRO A 117 3.86 5.81 6.32
N GLU A 118 4.31 7.03 6.01
CA GLU A 118 4.28 7.58 4.65
C GLU A 118 5.29 6.88 3.73
N TRP A 119 6.49 6.62 4.26
CA TRP A 119 7.51 5.83 3.57
C TRP A 119 7.03 4.40 3.31
N MET A 120 6.41 3.76 4.31
CA MET A 120 5.84 2.42 4.14
C MET A 120 4.74 2.43 3.09
N TRP A 121 3.82 3.38 3.13
CA TRP A 121 2.80 3.54 2.09
C TRP A 121 3.43 3.71 0.71
N TYR A 122 4.43 4.58 0.57
CA TYR A 122 5.14 4.77 -0.69
C TYR A 122 5.74 3.47 -1.24
N LEU A 123 6.41 2.69 -0.39
CA LEU A 123 6.99 1.41 -0.80
C LEU A 123 5.91 0.38 -1.17
N ILE A 124 4.81 0.32 -0.43
CA ILE A 124 3.66 -0.56 -0.71
C ILE A 124 3.11 -0.30 -2.11
N TRP A 125 2.84 0.96 -2.49
CA TRP A 125 2.21 1.21 -3.78
C TRP A 125 3.20 1.32 -4.95
N HIS A 126 4.38 1.90 -4.71
CA HIS A 126 5.33 2.26 -5.76
C HIS A 126 6.39 1.18 -6.02
N HIS A 127 6.99 0.62 -4.98
CA HIS A 127 8.09 -0.32 -5.14
C HIS A 127 7.57 -1.76 -5.20
N ASP A 128 7.05 -2.26 -4.09
CA ASP A 128 6.64 -3.66 -3.94
C ASP A 128 5.32 -3.90 -4.68
N GLY A 129 4.39 -2.95 -4.61
CA GLY A 129 3.15 -3.01 -5.38
C GLY A 129 3.39 -3.08 -6.88
N ARG A 130 4.32 -2.29 -7.43
CA ARG A 130 4.65 -2.38 -8.87
C ARG A 130 5.26 -3.74 -9.20
N ARG A 131 6.15 -4.27 -8.37
CA ARG A 131 6.70 -5.62 -8.57
C ARG A 131 5.62 -6.69 -8.53
N TRP A 132 4.65 -6.55 -7.63
CA TRP A 132 3.49 -7.43 -7.55
C TRP A 132 2.66 -7.40 -8.85
N ARG A 133 2.20 -6.22 -9.28
CA ARG A 133 1.33 -6.07 -10.47
C ARG A 133 2.05 -6.35 -11.79
N MET A 134 3.26 -5.83 -11.95
CA MET A 134 4.08 -5.99 -13.16
C MET A 134 4.67 -7.40 -13.24
N GLY A 135 5.03 -7.99 -12.10
CA GLY A 135 5.43 -9.39 -12.02
C GLY A 135 4.32 -10.29 -12.56
N ALA A 136 3.07 -10.03 -12.14
CA ALA A 136 1.92 -10.80 -12.60
C ALA A 136 1.65 -10.59 -14.10
N SER A 137 1.77 -9.35 -14.60
CA SER A 137 1.58 -9.06 -16.02
C SER A 137 2.67 -9.66 -16.94
N MET A 138 3.83 -10.01 -16.38
CA MET A 138 4.97 -10.53 -17.13
C MET A 138 5.31 -11.99 -16.78
N MET A 139 4.38 -12.73 -16.16
CA MET A 139 4.58 -14.14 -15.77
C MET A 139 5.81 -14.36 -14.89
N GLY A 140 6.13 -13.40 -14.01
CA GLY A 140 7.22 -13.48 -13.04
C GLY A 140 6.68 -13.89 -11.66
N PRO A 141 6.59 -15.20 -11.33
CA PRO A 141 6.00 -15.65 -10.07
C PRO A 141 6.78 -15.18 -8.84
N ASP A 142 8.12 -15.13 -8.95
CA ASP A 142 9.00 -14.68 -7.87
C ASP A 142 8.81 -13.18 -7.56
N TYR A 143 8.69 -12.35 -8.60
CA TYR A 143 8.38 -10.93 -8.46
C TYR A 143 6.96 -10.65 -8.00
N THR A 144 6.01 -11.48 -8.42
CA THR A 144 4.61 -11.39 -8.01
C THR A 144 4.48 -11.71 -6.52
N HIS A 145 5.17 -12.76 -6.07
CA HIS A 145 5.04 -13.29 -4.72
C HIS A 145 6.07 -12.71 -3.75
N TRP A 146 7.33 -13.16 -3.83
CA TRP A 146 8.35 -12.84 -2.83
C TRP A 146 8.72 -11.35 -2.84
N HIS A 147 8.99 -10.79 -4.02
CA HIS A 147 9.39 -9.39 -4.14
C HIS A 147 8.22 -8.41 -4.30
N GLY A 148 6.99 -8.93 -4.27
CA GLY A 148 5.76 -8.18 -4.48
C GLY A 148 4.84 -8.31 -3.28
N ALA A 149 3.95 -9.30 -3.31
CA ALA A 149 2.94 -9.54 -2.30
C ALA A 149 3.52 -9.69 -0.88
N VAL A 150 4.55 -10.52 -0.70
CA VAL A 150 5.15 -10.78 0.62
C VAL A 150 5.78 -9.51 1.18
N ASP A 151 6.60 -8.82 0.37
CA ASP A 151 7.20 -7.55 0.77
C ASP A 151 6.12 -6.51 1.13
N ALA A 152 5.12 -6.29 0.26
CA ALA A 152 4.08 -5.29 0.49
C ALA A 152 3.22 -5.60 1.73
N ILE A 153 2.76 -6.84 1.89
CA ILE A 153 1.81 -7.23 2.93
C ILE A 153 2.53 -7.56 4.25
N MET A 154 3.44 -8.53 4.21
CA MET A 154 3.99 -9.11 5.45
C MET A 154 5.04 -8.19 6.07
N ASP A 155 5.78 -7.44 5.25
CA ASP A 155 6.83 -6.55 5.74
C ASP A 155 6.33 -5.11 5.89
N LYS A 156 5.94 -4.43 4.80
CA LYS A 156 5.71 -2.97 4.86
C LYS A 156 4.39 -2.62 5.52
N LEU A 157 3.30 -3.32 5.17
CA LEU A 157 2.00 -3.12 5.82
C LEU A 157 2.05 -3.52 7.31
N GLY A 158 2.68 -4.65 7.64
CA GLY A 158 2.89 -5.05 9.03
C GLY A 158 3.65 -4.01 9.85
N ARG A 159 4.79 -3.53 9.34
CA ARG A 159 5.57 -2.45 9.98
C ARG A 159 4.78 -1.17 10.18
N MET A 160 3.93 -0.82 9.21
CA MET A 160 3.08 0.36 9.30
C MET A 160 2.09 0.24 10.47
N GLN A 161 1.44 -0.91 10.62
CA GLN A 161 0.53 -1.18 11.74
C GLN A 161 1.26 -1.17 13.09
N ASP A 162 2.41 -1.85 13.17
CA ASP A 162 3.22 -1.93 14.39
C ASP A 162 3.72 -0.55 14.82
N TRP A 163 4.14 0.29 13.86
CA TRP A 163 4.57 1.65 14.14
C TRP A 163 3.42 2.49 14.71
N MET A 164 2.22 2.41 14.12
CA MET A 164 1.06 3.14 14.61
C MET A 164 0.71 2.74 16.05
N GLU A 165 0.71 1.44 16.35
CA GLU A 165 0.47 0.94 17.70
C GLU A 165 1.55 1.42 18.69
N THR A 166 2.81 1.38 18.27
CA THR A 166 3.93 1.86 19.09
C THR A 166 3.76 3.34 19.43
N VAL A 167 3.43 4.19 18.45
CA VAL A 167 3.25 5.64 18.68
C VAL A 167 2.06 5.91 19.58
N ARG A 168 0.95 5.15 19.45
CA ARG A 168 -0.19 5.24 20.37
C ARG A 168 0.24 4.97 21.82
N GLN A 169 0.99 3.89 22.05
CA GLN A 169 1.47 3.53 23.37
C GLN A 169 2.43 4.59 23.95
N VAL A 170 3.34 5.11 23.12
CA VAL A 170 4.26 6.20 23.53
C VAL A 170 3.48 7.42 23.98
N LYS A 171 2.47 7.86 23.21
CA LYS A 171 1.63 9.01 23.59
C LYS A 171 0.89 8.80 24.91
N GLU A 172 0.41 7.59 25.20
CA GLU A 172 -0.23 7.30 26.48
C GLU A 172 0.77 7.34 27.64
N VAL A 173 2.01 6.88 27.44
CA VAL A 173 3.09 6.97 28.42
C VAL A 173 3.47 8.44 28.67
N GLU A 174 3.62 9.25 27.63
CA GLU A 174 3.93 10.68 27.74
C GLU A 174 2.85 11.44 28.53
N LYS A 175 1.56 11.12 28.31
CA LYS A 175 0.45 11.67 29.09
C LYS A 175 0.55 11.27 30.57
N ALA A 176 0.88 10.00 30.85
CA ALA A 176 1.03 9.52 32.21
C ALA A 176 2.23 10.18 32.93
N GLU A 177 3.35 10.33 32.23
CA GLU A 177 4.54 11.04 32.73
C GLU A 177 4.22 12.50 33.05
N ALA A 178 3.57 13.22 32.13
CA ALA A 178 3.15 14.61 32.35
C ALA A 178 2.23 14.76 33.58
N ALA A 179 1.33 13.80 33.79
CA ALA A 179 0.45 13.78 34.97
C ALA A 179 1.22 13.52 36.27
N VAL A 180 2.23 12.64 36.25
CA VAL A 180 3.13 12.40 37.40
C VAL A 180 3.94 13.65 37.70
N ASP A 181 4.54 14.26 36.69
CA ASP A 181 5.33 15.50 36.81
C ASP A 181 4.52 16.66 37.39
N ALA A 182 3.28 16.83 36.94
CA ALA A 182 2.37 17.83 37.50
C ALA A 182 2.09 17.58 38.99
N ARG A 183 1.90 16.32 39.40
CA ARG A 183 1.69 15.95 40.81
C ARG A 183 2.94 16.17 41.65
N VAL A 184 4.13 15.87 41.12
CA VAL A 184 5.42 16.10 41.81
C VAL A 184 5.68 17.60 41.99
N LYS A 185 5.46 18.42 40.96
CA LYS A 185 5.57 19.89 41.05
C LYS A 185 4.58 20.47 42.04
N LEU A 186 3.35 19.98 42.03
CA LEU A 186 2.34 20.37 43.02
C LEU A 186 2.82 20.03 44.44
N ALA A 187 3.27 18.80 44.70
CA ALA A 187 3.79 18.39 46.01
C ALA A 187 4.94 19.28 46.52
N TRP A 188 5.87 19.69 45.64
CA TRP A 188 6.95 20.61 45.98
C TRP A 188 6.44 22.03 46.31
N THR A 189 5.43 22.52 45.59
CA THR A 189 4.89 23.88 45.77
C THR A 189 4.01 24.05 47.00
N ILE A 190 3.25 23.02 47.41
CA ILE A 190 2.45 23.08 48.65
C ILE A 190 3.29 22.86 49.92
N GLY A 191 4.63 22.74 49.80
CA GLY A 191 5.55 22.67 50.94
C GLY A 191 5.19 21.52 51.89
N THR A 192 5.01 20.30 51.36
CA THR A 192 4.51 19.22 52.21
C THR A 192 5.63 18.48 52.92
N SER A 193 5.93 18.93 54.14
CA SER A 193 6.53 18.09 55.18
C SER A 193 5.69 16.81 55.45
N GLY A 194 4.45 16.73 54.95
CA GLY A 194 3.53 15.60 55.11
C GLY A 194 3.49 14.54 53.99
N ILE A 195 3.99 14.81 52.77
CA ILE A 195 3.92 13.82 51.66
C ILE A 195 5.00 12.75 51.77
N VAL A 196 6.17 13.07 52.34
CA VAL A 196 7.23 12.09 52.62
C VAL A 196 6.71 10.96 53.52
N ILE A 197 5.84 11.28 54.48
CA ILE A 197 5.24 10.31 55.42
C ILE A 197 4.25 9.37 54.69
N SER A 198 3.48 9.88 53.74
CA SER A 198 2.46 9.08 53.02
C SER A 198 3.07 8.18 51.93
N ILE A 199 4.14 8.61 51.26
CA ILE A 199 4.90 7.76 50.33
C ILE A 199 5.64 6.64 51.09
N LEU A 200 6.24 6.95 52.24
CA LEU A 200 6.84 5.92 53.10
C LEU A 200 5.81 4.90 53.59
N ALA A 201 4.61 5.35 53.97
CA ALA A 201 3.52 4.48 54.41
C ALA A 201 3.01 3.56 53.29
N ALA A 202 2.86 4.08 52.07
CA ALA A 202 2.45 3.28 50.91
C ALA A 202 3.51 2.22 50.53
N LEU A 203 4.80 2.58 50.56
CA LEU A 203 5.91 1.66 50.32
C LEU A 203 6.01 0.58 51.41
N LEU A 204 5.77 0.92 52.68
CA LEU A 204 5.71 -0.04 53.79
C LEU A 204 4.51 -1.00 53.66
N ALA A 205 3.34 -0.50 53.26
CA ALA A 205 2.16 -1.33 53.01
C ALA A 205 2.36 -2.30 51.84
N LEU A 206 2.95 -1.85 50.74
CA LEU A 206 3.33 -2.71 49.59
C LEU A 206 4.36 -3.79 49.97
N LYS A 207 5.28 -3.48 50.89
CA LYS A 207 6.28 -4.44 51.38
C LYS A 207 5.68 -5.47 52.35
N ALA A 208 4.64 -5.11 53.10
CA ALA A 208 3.88 -6.02 53.97
C ALA A 208 2.97 -6.98 53.19
N LEU A 209 2.45 -6.54 52.04
CA LEU A 209 1.63 -7.36 51.13
C LEU A 209 2.45 -8.35 50.27
N ARG A 210 3.78 -8.25 50.30
CA ARG A 210 4.71 -9.09 49.52
C ARG A 210 5.34 -10.23 50.36
N LYS A 211 4.78 -10.52 51.54
CA LYS A 211 5.12 -11.68 52.38
C LYS A 211 4.01 -12.71 52.36
#